data_AF-A0A126RV08-F1
#
_entry.id   AF-A0A126RV08-F1
#
_cell.length_a   1.000
_cell.length_b   1.000
_cell.length_c   1.000
_cell.angle_alpha   90.00
_cell.angle_beta   90.00
_cell.angle_gamma   90.00
#
_symmetry.space_group_name_H-M   'P 1'
#
loop_
_entity.id
_entity.type
_entity.pdbx_description
1 polymer ?
#
loop_
_entity_poly.entity_id
_entity_poly.type
_entity_poly.pdbx_seq_one_letter_code
_entity_poly.pdbx_strand_id
1 'polypeptide(L)'
;MSLSNAQLRYYDSNVLRLPAEKRKEYHAQVDRLITELCKSVRDKTEIKITKVVKAGSFAKFTILRRTASDPVDVDVVFYISDRDATKETCPSSEHLAQLAA
;
A
#
# COMPACT_ATOMS: atom_id res chain seq x y z
N MET A 1 -13.29 21.77 27.86
CA MET A 1 -12.08 22.55 27.53
C MET A 1 -11.92 22.56 26.02
N SER A 2 -11.60 23.71 25.43
CA SER A 2 -11.24 23.82 24.02
C SER A 2 -9.73 23.67 23.84
N LEU A 3 -9.31 22.90 22.84
CA LEU A 3 -7.90 22.81 22.45
C LEU A 3 -7.51 24.06 21.66
N SER A 4 -6.29 24.55 21.91
CA SER A 4 -5.68 25.60 21.11
C SER A 4 -5.11 25.05 19.80
N ASN A 5 -4.95 25.93 18.79
CA ASN A 5 -4.31 25.57 17.52
C ASN A 5 -2.89 25.02 17.68
N ALA A 6 -2.14 25.48 18.69
CA ALA A 6 -0.81 24.96 18.98
C ALA A 6 -0.85 23.50 19.45
N GLN A 7 -1.80 23.16 20.31
CA GLN A 7 -2.00 21.79 20.79
C GLN A 7 -2.44 20.85 19.65
N LEU A 8 -3.32 21.32 18.76
CA LEU A 8 -3.74 20.56 17.59
C LEU A 8 -2.59 20.28 16.62
N ARG A 9 -1.76 21.30 16.33
CA ARG A 9 -0.58 21.13 15.47
C ARG A 9 0.45 20.19 16.07
N TYR A 10 0.66 20.29 17.38
CA TYR A 10 1.54 19.38 18.10
C TYR A 10 1.06 17.93 17.97
N TYR A 11 -0.23 17.69 18.21
CA TYR A 11 -0.82 16.36 18.11
C TYR A 11 -0.70 15.79 16.69
N ASP A 12 -1.05 16.58 15.66
CA ASP A 12 -0.95 16.19 14.25
C ASP A 12 0.48 15.74 13.88
N SER A 13 1.49 16.53 14.24
CA SER A 13 2.88 16.27 13.84
C SER A 13 3.58 15.21 14.71
N ASN A 14 3.28 15.16 16.01
CA ASN A 14 4.06 14.38 16.98
C ASN A 14 3.37 13.10 17.47
N VAL A 15 2.05 12.99 17.31
CA VAL A 15 1.28 11.83 17.78
C VAL A 15 0.60 11.12 16.62
N LEU A 16 -0.13 11.86 15.77
CA LEU A 16 -1.00 11.30 14.76
C LEU A 16 -0.23 10.78 13.53
N ARG A 17 0.61 11.63 12.91
CA ARG A 17 1.31 11.28 11.66
C ARG A 17 2.50 10.36 11.89
N LEU A 18 2.71 9.42 10.96
CA LEU A 18 3.93 8.63 10.90
C LEU A 18 5.14 9.57 10.74
N PRO A 19 6.24 9.44 11.52
CA PRO A 19 7.40 10.32 11.40
C PRO A 19 8.00 10.33 10.00
N ALA A 20 8.61 11.46 9.59
CA ALA A 20 9.14 11.64 8.24
C ALA A 20 10.15 10.55 7.83
N GLU A 21 11.08 10.20 8.73
CA GLU A 21 12.06 9.14 8.48
C GLU A 21 11.40 7.79 8.24
N LYS A 22 10.38 7.43 9.03
CA LYS A 22 9.62 6.19 8.86
C LYS A 22 8.80 6.18 7.58
N ARG A 23 8.19 7.31 7.19
CA ARG A 23 7.52 7.43 5.88
C ARG A 23 8.50 7.17 4.75
N LYS A 24 9.70 7.77 4.79
CA LYS A 24 10.75 7.57 3.77
C LYS A 24 11.19 6.11 3.69
N GLU A 25 11.41 5.47 4.85
CA GLU A 25 11.76 4.05 4.94
C GLU A 25 10.68 3.17 4.30
N TYR A 26 9.41 3.40 4.64
CA TYR A 26 8.29 2.61 4.12
C TYR A 26 8.12 2.81 2.62
N HIS A 27 8.24 4.05 2.12
CA HIS A 27 8.23 4.29 0.67
C HIS A 27 9.31 3.49 -0.05
N ALA A 28 10.52 3.42 0.50
CA ALA A 28 11.60 2.63 -0.09
C ALA A 28 11.31 1.11 -0.03
N GLN A 29 10.66 0.61 1.01
CA GLN A 29 10.22 -0.79 1.10
C GLN A 29 9.19 -1.11 0.01
N VAL A 30 8.21 -0.23 -0.19
CA VAL A 30 7.16 -0.41 -1.20
C VAL A 30 7.73 -0.31 -2.61
N ASP A 31 8.69 0.59 -2.85
CA ASP A 31 9.37 0.68 -4.14
C ASP A 31 10.14 -0.61 -4.47
N ARG A 32 10.77 -1.25 -3.47
CA ARG A 32 11.39 -2.57 -3.62
C ARG A 32 10.36 -3.66 -3.91
N LEU A 33 9.25 -3.69 -3.17
CA LEU A 33 8.15 -4.63 -3.41
C LEU A 33 7.63 -4.52 -4.84
N ILE A 34 7.33 -3.29 -5.29
CA ILE A 34 6.85 -3.04 -6.66
C ILE A 34 7.89 -3.53 -7.68
N THR A 35 9.18 -3.27 -7.44
CA THR A 35 10.26 -3.68 -8.34
C THR A 35 10.34 -5.21 -8.48
N GLU A 36 10.34 -5.93 -7.36
CA GLU A 36 10.44 -7.40 -7.37
C GLU A 36 9.15 -8.06 -7.88
N LEU A 37 7.99 -7.49 -7.58
CA LEU A 37 6.72 -7.94 -8.14
C LEU A 37 6.68 -7.75 -9.66
N CYS A 38 7.12 -6.59 -10.16
CA CYS A 38 7.21 -6.36 -11.61
C CYS A 38 8.16 -7.35 -12.28
N LYS A 39 9.31 -7.67 -11.66
CA LYS A 39 10.25 -8.66 -12.20
C LYS A 39 9.69 -10.08 -12.20
N SER A 40 8.99 -10.46 -11.13
CA SER A 40 8.47 -11.83 -10.97
C SER A 40 7.26 -12.11 -11.86
N VAL A 41 6.42 -11.11 -12.11
CA VAL A 41 5.23 -11.26 -12.95
C VAL A 41 5.55 -11.11 -14.44
N ARG A 42 6.57 -10.31 -14.79
CA ARG A 42 7.03 -10.17 -16.18
C ARG A 42 7.39 -11.56 -16.73
N ASP A 43 6.68 -11.96 -17.78
CA ASP A 43 6.81 -13.21 -18.53
C ASP A 43 6.29 -14.49 -17.85
N LYS A 44 5.67 -14.40 -16.67
CA LYS A 44 5.11 -15.59 -15.95
C LYS A 44 3.59 -15.68 -15.95
N THR A 45 2.90 -14.66 -16.42
CA THR A 45 1.43 -14.60 -16.40
C THR A 45 0.90 -14.12 -17.74
N GLU A 46 -0.23 -14.66 -18.19
CA GLU A 46 -0.96 -14.09 -19.34
C GLU A 46 -1.70 -12.77 -18.96
N ILE A 47 -1.55 -12.31 -17.72
CA ILE A 47 -2.01 -11.01 -17.25
C ILE A 47 -0.93 -9.96 -17.60
N LYS A 48 -1.30 -8.98 -18.41
CA LYS A 48 -0.39 -7.90 -18.81
C LYS A 48 -0.51 -6.72 -17.86
N ILE A 49 0.43 -6.60 -16.92
CA ILE A 49 0.54 -5.44 -16.03
C ILE A 49 1.23 -4.31 -16.79
N THR A 50 0.52 -3.20 -17.00
CA THR A 50 1.02 -2.03 -17.75
C THR A 50 1.62 -0.97 -16.84
N LYS A 51 1.13 -0.86 -15.61
CA LYS A 51 1.57 0.16 -14.66
C LYS A 51 1.29 -0.28 -13.23
N VAL A 52 2.18 0.09 -12.31
CA VAL A 52 1.99 -0.06 -10.87
C VAL A 52 2.22 1.30 -10.22
N VAL A 53 1.29 1.75 -9.37
CA VAL A 53 1.40 3.03 -8.67
C VAL A 53 1.09 2.87 -7.19
N LYS A 54 1.81 3.64 -6.36
CA LYS A 54 1.42 3.89 -4.97
C LYS A 54 0.12 4.69 -4.98
N ALA A 55 -0.81 4.36 -4.08
CA ALA A 55 -2.11 5.00 -3.98
C ALA A 55 -2.42 5.44 -2.53
N GLY A 56 -3.65 5.93 -2.32
CA GLY A 56 -4.20 6.19 -0.99
C GLY A 56 -3.43 7.22 -0.16
N SER A 57 -3.50 7.03 1.17
CA SER A 57 -2.80 7.87 2.15
C SER A 57 -1.28 7.79 2.00
N PHE A 58 -0.81 6.63 1.52
CA PHE A 58 0.60 6.35 1.28
C PHE A 58 1.17 7.29 0.22
N ALA A 59 0.58 7.34 -0.97
CA ALA A 59 1.00 8.24 -2.04
C ALA A 59 0.93 9.72 -1.66
N LYS A 60 0.01 10.08 -0.75
CA LYS A 60 -0.22 11.47 -0.31
C LYS A 60 0.64 11.88 0.89
N PHE A 61 1.50 10.99 1.41
CA PHE A 61 2.31 11.22 2.61
C PHE A 61 1.50 11.58 3.87
N THR A 62 0.22 11.18 3.93
CA THR A 62 -0.69 11.42 5.05
C THR A 62 -0.92 10.17 5.91
N ILE A 63 0.06 9.27 5.94
CA ILE A 63 0.00 8.00 6.66
C ILE A 63 -0.01 8.27 8.18
N LEU A 64 -0.91 7.60 8.88
CA LEU A 64 -1.04 7.67 10.34
C LEU A 64 -0.10 6.68 11.03
N ARG A 65 0.23 6.91 12.30
CA ARG A 65 0.91 5.90 13.11
C ARG A 65 -0.02 4.73 13.35
N ARG A 66 0.53 3.51 13.38
CA ARG A 66 -0.21 2.34 13.82
C ARG A 66 -0.74 2.53 15.23
N THR A 67 -1.95 2.05 15.47
CA THR A 67 -2.52 1.84 16.80
C THR A 67 -2.46 0.35 17.13
N ALA A 68 -3.06 -0.06 18.26
CA ALA A 68 -3.19 -1.48 18.58
C ALA A 68 -4.19 -2.20 17.66
N SER A 69 -5.19 -1.48 17.14
CA SER A 69 -6.24 -2.00 16.26
C SER A 69 -5.90 -1.83 14.78
N ASP A 70 -5.20 -0.76 14.42
CA ASP A 70 -5.04 -0.34 13.04
C ASP A 70 -3.55 -0.32 12.67
N PRO A 71 -3.08 -1.32 11.89
CA PRO A 71 -1.71 -1.32 11.39
C PRO A 71 -1.48 -0.21 10.34
N VAL A 72 -0.22 -0.04 9.93
CA VAL A 72 0.07 0.86 8.81
C VAL A 72 -0.23 0.13 7.51
N ASP A 73 -1.14 0.69 6.73
CA ASP A 73 -1.55 0.12 5.45
C ASP A 73 -0.82 0.80 4.28
N VAL A 74 -0.60 0.03 3.21
CA VAL A 74 -0.01 0.50 1.96
C VAL A 74 -0.93 0.14 0.81
N ASP A 75 -1.44 1.17 0.14
CA ASP A 75 -2.25 0.98 -1.06
C ASP A 75 -1.38 1.00 -2.32
N VAL A 76 -1.51 -0.04 -3.14
CA VAL A 76 -0.86 -0.15 -4.45
C VAL A 76 -1.92 -0.48 -5.49
N VAL A 77 -1.90 0.21 -6.63
CA VAL A 77 -2.83 0.01 -7.74
C VAL A 77 -2.09 -0.56 -8.94
N PHE A 78 -2.63 -1.64 -9.48
CA PHE A 78 -2.15 -2.31 -10.68
C PHE A 78 -3.08 -2.01 -11.85
N TYR A 79 -2.50 -1.54 -12.94
CA TYR A 79 -3.20 -1.37 -14.20
C TYR A 79 -2.95 -2.61 -15.04
N ILE A 80 -4.01 -3.37 -15.28
CA ILE A 80 -3.98 -4.61 -16.05
C ILE A 80 -4.63 -4.32 -17.40
N SER A 81 -3.97 -4.71 -18.48
CA SER A 81 -4.53 -4.68 -19.84
C SER A 81 -4.86 -6.08 -20.32
N ASP A 82 -5.67 -6.14 -21.38
CA ASP A 82 -5.93 -7.34 -22.18
C ASP A 82 -6.67 -8.49 -21.45
N ARG A 83 -7.30 -8.22 -20.29
CA ARG A 83 -8.26 -9.14 -19.65
C ARG A 83 -9.50 -8.40 -19.14
N ASP A 84 -10.66 -9.01 -19.36
CA ASP A 84 -11.96 -8.49 -18.91
C ASP A 84 -12.26 -8.97 -17.48
N ALA A 85 -12.09 -8.06 -16.51
CA ALA A 85 -12.32 -8.36 -15.10
C ALA A 85 -13.77 -8.78 -14.77
N THR A 86 -14.73 -8.53 -15.67
CA THR A 86 -16.13 -8.94 -15.48
C THR A 86 -16.38 -10.40 -15.86
N LYS A 87 -15.46 -11.02 -16.60
CA LYS A 87 -15.56 -12.43 -17.05
C LYS A 87 -14.67 -13.36 -16.22
N GLU A 88 -13.59 -12.83 -15.67
CA GLU A 88 -12.66 -13.55 -14.81
C GLU A 88 -13.10 -13.41 -13.35
N THR A 89 -14.08 -14.22 -12.93
CA THR A 89 -14.41 -14.34 -11.51
C THR A 89 -13.23 -15.02 -10.82
N CYS A 90 -12.39 -14.26 -10.12
CA CYS A 90 -11.37 -14.81 -9.25
C CYS A 90 -12.08 -15.67 -8.19
N PRO A 91 -11.90 -17.01 -8.15
CA PRO A 91 -12.42 -17.78 -7.02
C PRO A 91 -11.68 -17.27 -5.78
N SER A 92 -12.47 -16.81 -4.82
CA SER A 92 -12.06 -16.23 -3.55
C SER A 92 -10.77 -16.83 -2.98
N SER A 93 -9.73 -16.01 -2.87
CA SER A 93 -8.74 -15.90 -1.76
C SER A 93 -8.23 -17.14 -0.99
N GLU A 94 -8.40 -18.38 -1.46
CA GLU A 94 -7.92 -19.60 -0.78
C GLU A 94 -6.65 -20.19 -1.41
N HIS A 95 -6.33 -19.84 -2.66
CA HIS A 95 -5.24 -20.50 -3.39
C HIS A 95 -3.81 -20.03 -3.05
N LEU A 96 -3.65 -18.90 -2.34
CA LEU A 96 -2.32 -18.46 -1.91
C LEU A 96 -1.78 -19.22 -0.68
N ALA A 97 -2.59 -20.06 -0.03
CA ALA A 97 -2.18 -20.85 1.13
C ALA A 97 -1.47 -22.18 0.78
N GLN A 98 -1.52 -22.64 -0.47
CA GLN A 98 -1.00 -23.97 -0.85
C GLN A 98 0.46 -24.01 -1.32
N LEU A 99 1.16 -22.88 -1.39
CA LEU A 99 2.59 -22.82 -1.75
C LEU A 99 3.54 -22.73 -0.54
N ALA A 100 3.03 -22.96 0.68
CA ALA A 100 3.81 -22.93 1.93
C ALA A 100 3.69 -24.23 2.75
N ALA A 101 3.47 -25.38 2.10
CA ALA A 101 3.55 -26.71 2.72
C ALA A 101 4.52 -27.60 1.94
#